data_AF-A0A562C589-F1
#
_entry.id   AF-A0A562C589-F1
#
_cell.length_a   1.000
_cell.length_b   1.000
_cell.length_c   1.000
_cell.angle_alpha   90.00
_cell.angle_beta   90.00
_cell.angle_gamma   90.00
#
_symmetry.space_group_name_H-M   'P 1'
#
loop_
_entity.id
_entity.type
_entity.pdbx_description
1 polymer ?
#
loop_
_entity_poly.entity_id
_entity_poly.type
_entity_poly.pdbx_seq_one_letter_code
_entity_poly.pdbx_strand_id
1 'polypeptide(L)'
;MKPLQAVGLGLVLIALGPVEAEPGTFDPLPDPLGWFLVLVGLHGVGPSLDERRLPLLRLLGGLAFVVSVALVVPTVARWLETDPSLGWAADVPRFAFFALVCHELSQAALRARATGGASSFSIAALTLLFVLAAPPLAFGAGWDGVGTAGEVAAQAVQIALVVLCFVFAGRRWAGAPEVDAPEAPAA
;
A
#
# COMPACT_ATOMS: atom_id res chain seq x y z
N MET A 1 -14.15 -11.38 4.58
CA MET A 1 -13.30 -11.12 3.40
C MET A 1 -11.88 -11.56 3.70
N LYS A 2 -11.12 -12.01 2.70
CA LYS A 2 -9.68 -12.31 2.90
C LYS A 2 -8.94 -11.00 3.18
N PRO A 3 -8.07 -10.90 4.21
CA PRO A 3 -7.46 -9.63 4.60
C PRO A 3 -6.71 -8.92 3.46
N LEU A 4 -5.88 -9.64 2.72
CA LEU A 4 -5.20 -9.09 1.54
C LEU A 4 -6.15 -8.66 0.42
N GLN A 5 -7.32 -9.29 0.29
CA GLN A 5 -8.31 -8.87 -0.69
C GLN A 5 -8.92 -7.52 -0.32
N ALA A 6 -9.09 -7.22 0.97
CA ALA A 6 -9.51 -5.90 1.43
C ALA A 6 -8.43 -4.84 1.12
N VAL A 7 -7.15 -5.14 1.35
CA VAL A 7 -6.03 -4.26 0.94
C VAL A 7 -6.02 -4.03 -0.57
N GLY A 8 -6.16 -5.10 -1.36
CA GLY A 8 -6.19 -5.02 -2.82
C GLY A 8 -7.37 -4.20 -3.34
N LEU A 9 -8.56 -4.36 -2.78
CA LEU A 9 -9.73 -3.55 -3.14
C LEU A 9 -9.52 -2.08 -2.77
N GLY A 10 -8.91 -1.81 -1.61
CA GLY A 10 -8.57 -0.45 -1.20
C GLY A 10 -7.59 0.22 -2.17
N LEU A 11 -6.57 -0.51 -2.61
CA LEU A 11 -5.62 -0.04 -3.64
C LEU A 11 -6.30 0.23 -4.99
N VAL A 12 -7.30 -0.57 -5.38
CA VAL A 12 -8.08 -0.32 -6.60
C VAL A 12 -8.86 0.98 -6.48
N LEU A 13 -9.51 1.24 -5.34
CA LEU A 13 -10.24 2.49 -5.14
C LEU A 13 -9.31 3.72 -5.18
N ILE A 14 -8.16 3.63 -4.53
CA ILE A 14 -7.12 4.68 -4.60
C ILE A 14 -6.65 4.88 -6.06
N ALA A 15 -6.52 3.80 -6.84
CA ALA A 15 -6.08 3.87 -8.23
C ALA A 15 -7.12 4.49 -9.18
N LEU A 16 -8.42 4.34 -8.88
CA LEU A 16 -9.48 4.91 -9.72
C LEU A 16 -9.51 6.43 -9.64
N GLY A 17 -9.10 7.00 -8.51
CA GLY A 17 -9.15 8.45 -8.29
C GLY A 17 -10.58 9.01 -8.37
N PRO A 18 -10.74 10.34 -8.27
CA PRO A 18 -12.04 11.00 -8.27
C PRO A 18 -12.91 10.61 -9.48
N VAL A 19 -14.19 10.34 -9.24
CA VAL A 19 -15.19 9.99 -10.26
C VAL A 19 -15.51 11.20 -11.14
N GLU A 20 -15.45 12.41 -10.58
CA GLU A 20 -15.62 13.67 -11.30
C GLU A 20 -14.25 14.36 -11.47
N ALA A 21 -13.76 14.40 -12.71
CA ALA A 21 -12.45 14.96 -13.06
C ALA A 21 -12.42 16.50 -13.11
N GLU A 22 -13.44 17.19 -12.59
CA GLU A 22 -13.46 18.66 -12.59
C GLU A 22 -12.52 19.22 -11.50
N PRO A 23 -11.59 20.11 -11.86
CA PRO A 23 -10.69 20.73 -10.88
C PRO A 23 -11.48 21.50 -9.82
N GLY A 24 -11.36 21.09 -8.55
CA GLY A 24 -12.00 21.76 -7.42
C GLY A 24 -13.24 21.05 -6.85
N THR A 25 -13.63 19.91 -7.41
CA THR A 25 -14.75 19.12 -6.88
C THR A 25 -14.33 18.28 -5.69
N PHE A 26 -15.14 18.29 -4.63
CA PHE A 26 -14.94 17.45 -3.45
C PHE A 26 -15.42 16.03 -3.77
N ASP A 27 -14.50 15.08 -3.90
CA ASP A 27 -14.82 13.66 -4.04
C ASP A 27 -14.03 12.80 -3.03
N PRO A 28 -14.66 12.39 -1.91
CA PRO A 28 -14.03 11.55 -0.89
C PRO A 28 -14.10 10.05 -1.23
N LEU A 29 -14.79 9.67 -2.29
CA LEU A 29 -15.26 8.29 -2.48
C LEU A 29 -14.15 7.29 -2.87
N PRO A 30 -13.11 7.63 -3.66
CA PRO A 30 -12.05 6.70 -4.02
C PRO A 30 -10.97 6.58 -2.93
N ASP A 31 -10.50 7.72 -2.41
CA ASP A 31 -9.26 7.78 -1.63
C ASP A 31 -9.44 7.43 -0.14
N PRO A 32 -10.22 8.17 0.66
CA PRO A 32 -10.52 7.81 2.05
C PRO A 32 -11.10 6.41 2.22
N LEU A 33 -12.03 6.00 1.35
CA LEU A 33 -12.63 4.66 1.40
C LEU A 33 -11.59 3.59 1.06
N GLY A 34 -10.74 3.84 0.08
CA GLY A 34 -9.64 2.96 -0.28
C GLY A 34 -8.69 2.72 0.90
N TRP A 35 -8.28 3.79 1.57
CA TRP A 35 -7.44 3.68 2.77
C TRP A 35 -8.13 3.00 3.95
N PHE A 36 -9.42 3.26 4.15
CA PHE A 36 -10.19 2.55 5.17
C PHE A 36 -10.13 1.03 4.96
N LEU A 37 -10.33 0.57 3.71
CA LEU A 37 -10.21 -0.84 3.37
C LEU A 37 -8.79 -1.39 3.57
N VAL A 38 -7.76 -0.61 3.25
CA VAL A 38 -6.36 -0.97 3.51
C VAL A 38 -6.11 -1.18 5.01
N LEU A 39 -6.62 -0.30 5.88
CA LEU A 39 -6.48 -0.42 7.33
C LEU A 39 -7.25 -1.62 7.91
N VAL A 40 -8.45 -1.89 7.40
CA VAL A 40 -9.22 -3.10 7.74
C VAL A 40 -8.46 -4.36 7.32
N GLY A 41 -7.88 -4.35 6.12
CA GLY A 41 -7.03 -5.44 5.64
C GLY A 41 -5.78 -5.63 6.50
N LEU A 42 -5.09 -4.54 6.88
CA LEU A 42 -3.95 -4.58 7.79
C LEU A 42 -4.31 -5.19 9.14
N HIS A 43 -5.47 -4.85 9.69
CA HIS A 43 -5.95 -5.43 10.95
C HIS A 43 -6.09 -6.96 10.84
N GLY A 44 -6.62 -7.46 9.72
CA GLY A 44 -6.75 -8.90 9.48
C GLY A 44 -5.43 -9.61 9.16
N VAL A 45 -4.48 -8.95 8.50
CA VAL A 45 -3.13 -9.50 8.23
C VAL A 45 -2.25 -9.47 9.49
N GLY A 46 -2.52 -8.55 10.41
CA GLY A 46 -1.70 -8.26 11.59
C GLY A 46 -1.17 -9.48 12.36
N PRO A 47 -1.99 -10.50 12.66
CA PRO A 47 -1.53 -11.71 13.37
C PRO A 47 -0.46 -12.52 12.63
N SER A 48 -0.27 -12.32 11.32
CA SER A 48 0.77 -13.00 10.52
C SER A 48 2.08 -12.19 10.43
N LEU A 49 2.10 -10.95 10.91
CA LEU A 49 3.25 -10.04 10.81
C LEU A 49 4.07 -10.02 12.11
N ASP A 50 5.25 -9.39 12.10
CA ASP A 50 6.03 -9.17 13.33
C ASP A 50 5.32 -8.14 14.25
N GLU A 51 4.99 -8.57 15.47
CA GLU A 51 4.36 -7.74 16.50
C GLU A 51 5.13 -6.45 16.79
N ARG A 52 6.47 -6.48 16.68
CA ARG A 52 7.32 -5.31 16.92
C ARG A 52 7.11 -4.21 15.89
N ARG A 53 6.68 -4.56 14.68
CA ARG A 53 6.50 -3.64 13.55
C ARG A 53 5.05 -3.19 13.37
N LEU A 54 4.09 -3.87 14.00
CA LEU A 54 2.68 -3.48 13.97
C LEU A 54 2.42 -2.04 14.44
N PRO A 55 3.04 -1.50 15.51
CA PRO A 55 2.82 -0.11 15.92
C PRO A 55 3.25 0.88 14.83
N LEU A 56 4.38 0.61 14.18
CA LEU A 56 4.90 1.45 13.11
C LEU A 56 4.01 1.38 11.87
N LEU A 57 3.54 0.19 11.48
CA LEU A 57 2.59 0.02 10.38
C LEU A 57 1.28 0.77 10.63
N ARG A 58 0.73 0.70 11.85
CA ARG A 58 -0.48 1.44 12.22
C ARG A 58 -0.26 2.94 12.20
N LEU A 59 0.90 3.42 12.67
CA LEU A 59 1.25 4.83 12.60
C LEU A 59 1.34 5.32 11.16
N LEU A 60 2.09 4.63 10.30
CA LEU A 60 2.26 5.00 8.89
C LEU A 60 0.94 4.93 8.12
N GLY A 61 0.16 3.86 8.31
CA GLY A 61 -1.15 3.73 7.69
C GLY A 61 -2.14 4.79 8.18
N GLY A 62 -2.10 5.12 9.48
CA GLY A 62 -2.91 6.19 10.06
C GLY A 62 -2.53 7.57 9.52
N LEU A 63 -1.23 7.87 9.42
CA LEU A 63 -0.74 9.11 8.82
C LEU A 63 -1.17 9.21 7.35
N ALA A 64 -1.01 8.13 6.59
CA ALA A 64 -1.39 8.12 5.18
C ALA A 64 -2.91 8.27 4.99
N PHE A 65 -3.72 7.67 5.86
CA PHE A 65 -5.17 7.91 5.89
C PHE A 65 -5.51 9.36 6.23
N VAL A 66 -4.86 9.97 7.23
CA VAL A 66 -5.09 11.37 7.58
C VAL A 66 -4.72 12.29 6.42
N VAL A 67 -3.59 12.06 5.76
CA VAL A 67 -3.19 12.81 4.56
C VAL A 67 -4.22 12.62 3.44
N SER A 68 -4.65 11.38 3.18
CA SER A 68 -5.67 11.10 2.18
C SER A 68 -6.97 11.84 2.44
N VAL A 69 -7.44 11.88 3.70
CA VAL A 69 -8.64 12.65 4.09
C VAL A 69 -8.42 14.15 3.91
N ALA A 70 -7.23 14.66 4.25
CA ALA A 70 -6.91 16.07 4.08
C ALA A 70 -6.89 16.48 2.59
N LEU A 71 -6.38 15.60 1.71
CA LEU A 71 -6.30 15.82 0.27
C LEU A 71 -7.65 15.90 -0.44
N VAL A 72 -8.72 15.38 0.16
CA VAL A 72 -10.08 15.56 -0.36
C VAL A 72 -10.48 17.04 -0.37
N VAL A 73 -9.94 17.85 0.54
CA VAL A 73 -10.22 19.28 0.61
C VAL A 73 -9.44 20.00 -0.51
N PRO A 74 -10.09 20.57 -1.54
CA PRO A 74 -9.40 21.12 -2.71
C PRO A 74 -8.41 22.24 -2.39
N THR A 75 -8.65 22.97 -1.29
CA THR A 75 -7.74 24.01 -0.80
C THR A 75 -6.43 23.42 -0.27
N VAL A 76 -6.47 22.27 0.39
CA VAL A 76 -5.27 21.58 0.90
C VAL A 76 -4.49 20.96 -0.26
N ALA A 77 -5.17 20.33 -1.20
CA ALA A 77 -4.54 19.78 -2.41
C ALA A 77 -3.78 20.87 -3.19
N ARG A 78 -4.44 22.00 -3.50
CA ARG A 78 -3.78 23.14 -4.16
C ARG A 78 -2.63 23.74 -3.37
N TRP A 79 -2.71 23.73 -2.03
CA TRP A 79 -1.62 24.22 -1.20
C TRP A 79 -0.38 23.31 -1.33
N LEU A 80 -0.56 21.99 -1.36
CA LEU A 80 0.55 21.04 -1.56
C LEU A 80 1.15 21.11 -2.97
N GLU A 81 0.38 21.51 -3.97
CA GLU A 81 0.88 21.75 -5.34
C GLU A 81 1.79 22.98 -5.45
N THR A 82 1.81 23.88 -4.45
CA THR A 82 2.66 25.08 -4.50
C THR A 82 4.15 24.78 -4.41
N ASP A 83 4.52 23.64 -3.81
CA ASP A 83 5.90 23.19 -3.66
C ASP A 83 5.98 21.67 -3.86
N PRO A 84 6.73 21.18 -4.88
CA PRO A 84 6.91 19.74 -5.12
C PRO A 84 7.39 18.95 -3.89
N SER A 85 8.15 19.58 -2.99
CA SER A 85 8.63 18.93 -1.76
C SER A 85 7.50 18.64 -0.76
N LEU A 86 6.45 19.46 -0.73
CA LEU A 86 5.27 19.24 0.09
C LEU A 86 4.43 18.08 -0.45
N GLY A 87 4.24 18.04 -1.77
CA GLY A 87 3.58 16.91 -2.44
C GLY A 87 4.28 15.58 -2.16
N TRP A 88 5.61 15.56 -2.29
CA TRP A 88 6.42 14.39 -1.93
C TRP A 88 6.27 14.01 -0.45
N ALA A 89 6.38 14.99 0.46
CA ALA A 89 6.28 14.75 1.90
C ALA A 89 4.92 14.15 2.31
N ALA A 90 3.84 14.57 1.66
CA ALA A 90 2.50 14.02 1.85
C ALA A 90 2.40 12.54 1.42
N ASP A 91 3.15 12.14 0.39
CA ASP A 91 3.19 10.77 -0.11
C ASP A 91 4.13 9.82 0.68
N VAL A 92 5.08 10.36 1.45
CA VAL A 92 6.05 9.57 2.22
C VAL A 92 5.37 8.53 3.13
N PRO A 93 4.37 8.87 3.97
CA PRO A 93 3.70 7.90 4.83
C PRO A 93 3.10 6.74 4.04
N ARG A 94 2.52 7.01 2.86
CA ARG A 94 1.91 6.01 1.98
C ARG A 94 2.95 5.03 1.44
N PHE A 95 4.01 5.53 0.83
CA PHE A 95 5.04 4.67 0.25
C PHE A 95 5.80 3.89 1.32
N ALA A 96 6.12 4.52 2.46
CA ALA A 96 6.75 3.87 3.58
C ALA A 96 5.85 2.76 4.17
N PHE A 97 4.55 3.01 4.29
CA PHE A 97 3.58 2.02 4.73
C PHE A 97 3.60 0.78 3.83
N PHE A 98 3.40 0.96 2.52
CA PHE A 98 3.36 -0.17 1.59
C PHE A 98 4.70 -0.90 1.48
N ALA A 99 5.83 -0.18 1.54
CA ALA A 99 7.16 -0.80 1.53
C ALA A 99 7.34 -1.72 2.76
N LEU A 100 6.92 -1.25 3.93
CA LEU A 100 7.00 -2.02 5.17
C LEU A 100 6.03 -3.21 5.16
N VAL A 101 4.79 -3.04 4.70
CA VAL A 101 3.83 -4.16 4.55
C VAL A 101 4.38 -5.23 3.62
N CYS A 102 4.97 -4.83 2.49
CA CYS A 102 5.56 -5.77 1.54
C CYS A 102 6.76 -6.50 2.14
N HIS A 103 7.61 -5.78 2.88
CA HIS A 103 8.72 -6.42 3.59
C HIS A 103 8.22 -7.48 4.59
N GLU A 104 7.21 -7.14 5.41
CA GLU A 104 6.65 -8.06 6.40
C GLU A 104 5.97 -9.27 5.77
N LEU A 105 5.23 -9.08 4.67
CA LEU A 105 4.65 -10.17 3.91
C LEU A 105 5.70 -11.06 3.26
N SER A 106 6.82 -10.48 2.80
CA SER A 106 7.96 -11.23 2.31
C SER A 106 8.56 -12.12 3.41
N GLN A 107 8.78 -11.57 4.61
CA GLN A 107 9.27 -12.34 5.76
C GLN A 107 8.28 -13.43 6.20
N ALA A 108 6.98 -13.13 6.22
CA ALA A 108 5.95 -14.13 6.50
C ALA A 108 5.95 -15.27 5.46
N ALA A 109 6.08 -14.95 4.18
CA ALA A 109 6.19 -15.93 3.11
C ALA A 109 7.47 -16.78 3.23
N LEU A 110 8.62 -16.18 3.58
CA LEU A 110 9.86 -16.91 3.83
C LEU A 110 9.73 -17.90 4.99
N ARG A 111 9.13 -17.48 6.11
CA ARG A 111 8.85 -18.35 7.26
C ARG A 111 7.97 -19.54 6.87
N ALA A 112 7.04 -19.33 5.95
CA ALA A 112 6.19 -20.38 5.37
C ALA A 112 6.83 -21.14 4.18
N ARG A 113 8.11 -20.91 3.86
CA ARG A 113 8.85 -21.48 2.72
C ARG A 113 8.20 -21.22 1.35
N ALA A 114 7.43 -20.15 1.23
CA ALA A 114 6.77 -19.73 0.00
C ALA A 114 7.65 -18.74 -0.79
N THR A 115 8.66 -19.26 -1.50
CA THR A 115 9.68 -18.46 -2.20
C THR A 115 9.10 -17.48 -3.21
N GLY A 116 8.08 -17.88 -3.98
CA GLY A 116 7.44 -17.00 -4.97
C GLY A 116 6.75 -15.79 -4.34
N GLY A 117 6.05 -15.98 -3.21
CA GLY A 117 5.45 -14.85 -2.48
C GLY A 117 6.53 -13.94 -1.88
N ALA A 118 7.56 -14.55 -1.30
CA ALA A 118 8.68 -13.84 -0.69
C ALA A 118 9.41 -12.93 -1.69
N SER A 119 9.77 -13.44 -2.86
CA SER A 119 10.50 -12.67 -3.88
C SER A 119 9.63 -11.56 -4.46
N SER A 120 8.37 -11.83 -4.79
CA SER A 120 7.47 -10.81 -5.34
C SER A 120 7.25 -9.63 -4.39
N PHE A 121 6.98 -9.90 -3.11
CA PHE A 121 6.81 -8.84 -2.12
C PHE A 121 8.13 -8.13 -1.79
N SER A 122 9.27 -8.83 -1.83
CA SER A 122 10.59 -8.20 -1.65
C SER A 122 10.92 -7.23 -2.78
N ILE A 123 10.68 -7.63 -4.04
CA ILE A 123 10.85 -6.75 -5.20
C ILE A 123 9.93 -5.54 -5.10
N ALA A 124 8.65 -5.73 -4.76
CA ALA A 124 7.72 -4.62 -4.56
C ALA A 124 8.20 -3.65 -3.46
N ALA A 125 8.69 -4.16 -2.34
CA ALA A 125 9.25 -3.34 -1.26
C ALA A 125 10.45 -2.51 -1.74
N LEU A 126 11.38 -3.11 -2.48
CA LEU A 126 12.54 -2.41 -3.04
C LEU A 126 12.13 -1.34 -4.06
N THR A 127 11.16 -1.64 -4.93
CA THR A 127 10.64 -0.66 -5.88
C THR A 127 9.98 0.53 -5.17
N LEU A 128 9.22 0.28 -4.09
CA LEU A 128 8.62 1.36 -3.28
C LEU A 128 9.68 2.23 -2.59
N LEU A 129 10.76 1.62 -2.08
CA LEU A 129 11.89 2.37 -1.52
C LEU A 129 12.59 3.22 -2.58
N PHE A 130 12.76 2.70 -3.79
CA PHE A 130 13.28 3.47 -4.92
C PHE A 130 12.36 4.65 -5.26
N VAL A 131 11.05 4.43 -5.38
CA VAL A 131 10.06 5.49 -5.62
C VAL A 131 10.12 6.58 -4.54
N LEU A 132 10.23 6.17 -3.28
CA LEU A 132 10.34 7.10 -2.16
C LEU A 132 11.62 7.97 -2.23
N ALA A 133 12.73 7.38 -2.67
CA ALA A 133 14.02 8.05 -2.82
C ALA A 133 14.17 8.83 -4.13
N ALA A 134 13.35 8.56 -5.14
CA ALA A 134 13.52 9.14 -6.47
C ALA A 134 13.44 10.68 -6.49
N PRO A 135 12.48 11.35 -5.81
CA PRO A 135 12.43 12.82 -5.82
C PRO A 135 13.64 13.48 -5.15
N PRO A 136 14.10 13.07 -3.95
CA PRO A 136 15.35 13.57 -3.38
C PRO A 136 16.59 13.34 -4.27
N LEU A 137 16.64 12.23 -5.01
CA LEU A 137 17.75 11.94 -5.93
C LEU A 137 17.69 12.82 -7.18
N ALA A 138 16.50 13.00 -7.76
CA ALA A 138 16.31 13.84 -8.94
C ALA A 138 16.57 15.32 -8.62
N PHE A 139 15.93 15.86 -7.59
CA PHE A 139 15.99 17.28 -7.26
C PHE A 139 17.19 17.65 -6.38
N GLY A 140 17.63 16.75 -5.50
CA GLY A 140 18.74 17.01 -4.58
C GLY A 140 20.11 16.63 -5.13
N ALA A 141 20.22 15.52 -5.87
CA ALA A 141 21.48 15.06 -6.46
C ALA A 141 21.65 15.43 -7.94
N GLY A 142 20.61 15.98 -8.58
CA GLY A 142 20.65 16.41 -9.99
C GLY A 142 20.76 15.25 -10.97
N TRP A 143 20.22 14.07 -10.61
CA TRP A 143 20.30 12.89 -11.49
C TRP A 143 19.19 12.92 -12.54
N ASP A 144 19.58 13.23 -13.78
CA ASP A 144 18.68 13.28 -14.92
C ASP A 144 18.01 11.91 -15.15
N GLY A 145 16.69 11.92 -15.37
CA GLY A 145 15.88 10.73 -15.66
C GLY A 145 15.40 9.92 -14.45
N VAL A 146 15.92 10.16 -13.24
CA VAL A 146 15.48 9.45 -12.02
C VAL A 146 14.03 9.82 -11.66
N GLY A 147 13.62 11.07 -11.87
CA GLY A 147 12.24 11.49 -11.64
C GLY A 147 11.25 10.67 -12.47
N THR A 148 11.45 10.63 -13.79
CA THR A 148 10.61 9.86 -14.71
C THR A 148 10.65 8.36 -14.41
N ALA A 149 11.83 7.81 -14.07
CA ALA A 149 11.93 6.41 -13.67
C ALA A 149 11.15 6.12 -12.38
N GLY A 150 11.17 7.05 -11.42
CA GLY A 150 10.40 6.98 -10.18
C GLY A 150 8.89 6.98 -10.43
N GLU A 151 8.40 7.85 -11.32
CA GLU A 151 6.99 7.91 -11.71
C GLU A 151 6.52 6.60 -12.35
N VAL A 152 7.28 6.08 -13.33
CA VAL A 152 6.98 4.80 -13.99
C VAL A 152 7.00 3.65 -12.98
N ALA A 153 8.00 3.63 -12.08
CA ALA A 153 8.11 2.62 -11.03
C ALA A 153 6.92 2.69 -10.05
N ALA A 154 6.45 3.89 -9.71
CA ALA A 154 5.29 4.09 -8.83
C ALA A 154 4.01 3.49 -9.43
N GLN A 155 3.76 3.75 -10.72
CA GLN A 155 2.61 3.19 -11.43
C GLN A 155 2.71 1.67 -11.54
N ALA A 156 3.89 1.16 -11.94
CA ALA A 156 4.12 -0.27 -12.09
C ALA A 156 3.95 -1.03 -10.77
N VAL A 157 4.50 -0.50 -9.66
CA VAL A 157 4.39 -1.16 -8.36
C VAL A 157 2.98 -1.10 -7.81
N GLN A 158 2.22 -0.02 -8.05
CA GLN A 158 0.82 0.06 -7.65
C GLN A 158 -0.02 -1.06 -8.30
N ILE A 159 0.13 -1.24 -9.62
CA ILE A 159 -0.54 -2.34 -10.34
C ILE A 159 -0.07 -3.70 -9.81
N ALA A 160 1.24 -3.87 -9.61
CA ALA A 160 1.79 -5.11 -9.07
C ALA A 160 1.22 -5.43 -7.69
N LEU A 161 1.11 -4.44 -6.78
CA LEU A 161 0.56 -4.64 -5.44
C LEU A 161 -0.90 -5.11 -5.49
N VAL A 162 -1.72 -4.52 -6.36
CA VAL A 162 -3.10 -4.96 -6.58
C VAL A 162 -3.11 -6.44 -6.97
N VAL A 163 -2.34 -6.81 -8.00
CA VAL A 163 -2.25 -8.19 -8.48
C VAL A 163 -1.77 -9.14 -7.38
N LEU A 164 -0.70 -8.79 -6.67
CA LEU A 164 -0.14 -9.60 -5.58
C LEU A 164 -1.14 -9.81 -4.44
N CYS A 165 -1.88 -8.77 -4.07
CA CYS A 165 -2.92 -8.86 -3.05
C CYS A 165 -3.99 -9.89 -3.42
N PHE A 166 -4.46 -9.90 -4.67
CA PHE A 166 -5.46 -10.87 -5.13
C PHE A 166 -4.88 -12.29 -5.32
N VAL A 167 -3.69 -12.42 -5.92
CA VAL A 167 -3.03 -13.71 -6.15
C VAL A 167 -2.72 -14.44 -4.84
N PHE A 168 -2.27 -13.72 -3.83
CA PHE A 168 -1.89 -14.29 -2.54
C PHE A 168 -2.97 -14.19 -1.46
N ALA A 169 -4.17 -13.68 -1.79
CA ALA A 169 -5.25 -13.48 -0.82
C ALA A 169 -5.64 -14.74 -0.03
N GLY A 170 -5.52 -15.92 -0.65
CA GLY A 170 -5.87 -17.21 -0.03
C GLY A 170 -4.75 -17.85 0.79
N ARG A 171 -3.59 -17.20 0.93
CA ARG A 171 -2.44 -17.81 1.62
C ARG A 171 -2.53 -17.60 3.13
N ARG A 172 -2.27 -18.68 3.88
CA ARG A 172 -2.26 -18.66 5.36
C ARG A 172 -1.27 -17.66 5.94
N TRP A 173 -0.07 -17.57 5.36
CA TRP A 173 0.95 -16.61 5.78
C TRP A 173 0.57 -15.14 5.50
N ALA A 174 -0.51 -14.91 4.77
CA ALA A 174 -1.07 -13.60 4.48
C ALA A 174 -2.41 -13.34 5.23
N GLY A 175 -2.66 -14.06 6.32
CA GLY A 175 -3.84 -13.87 7.16
C GLY A 175 -5.13 -14.55 6.66
N ALA A 176 -5.07 -15.43 5.65
CA ALA A 176 -6.25 -16.19 5.25
C ALA A 176 -6.67 -17.18 6.38
N PRO A 177 -7.97 -17.27 6.72
CA PRO A 177 -8.46 -18.16 7.77
C PRO A 177 -8.21 -19.64 7.43
N GLU A 178 -8.04 -20.46 8.47
CA GLU A 178 -7.97 -21.90 8.34
C GLU A 178 -9.35 -22.43 7.90
N VAL A 179 -9.38 -23.23 6.84
CA VAL A 179 -10.61 -23.92 6.45
C VAL A 179 -10.62 -25.20 7.28
N ASP A 180 -11.43 -25.23 8.33
CA ASP A 180 -11.67 -26.45 9.10
C ASP A 180 -12.17 -27.54 8.14
N ALA A 181 -11.45 -28.65 8.07
CA ALA A 181 -11.90 -29.80 7.30
C ALA A 181 -13.22 -30.31 7.91
N PRO A 182 -14.23 -30.67 7.10
CA PRO A 182 -15.47 -31.21 7.64
C PRO A 182 -15.14 -32.45 8.47
N GLU A 183 -15.56 -32.42 9.74
CA GLU A 183 -15.43 -33.50 10.70
C GLU A 183 -15.96 -34.78 10.04
N ALA A 184 -15.08 -35.76 9.83
CA ALA A 184 -15.49 -37.02 9.25
C ALA A 184 -16.57 -37.63 10.15
N PRO A 185 -17.72 -38.08 9.60
CA PRO A 185 -18.78 -38.65 10.42
C PRO A 185 -18.22 -39.83 11.21
N ALA A 186 -18.44 -39.83 12.52
CA ALA A 186 -18.04 -40.91 13.41
C ALA A 186 -18.61 -42.24 12.87
N ALA A 187 -17.72 -43.21 12.65
CA ALA A 187 -18.04 -44.55 12.17
C ALA A 187 -18.73 -45.40 13.24
#